data_AF-A0AAD7KZP4-F1
#
_entry.id   AF-A0AAD7KZP4-F1
#
_cell.length_a   1.000
_cell.length_b   1.000
_cell.length_c   1.000
_cell.angle_alpha   90.00
_cell.angle_beta   90.00
_cell.angle_gamma   90.00
#
_symmetry.space_group_name_H-M   'P 1'
#
loop_
_entity.id
_entity.type
_entity.pdbx_description
1 polymer ?
#
loop_
_entity_poly.entity_id
_entity_poly.type
_entity_poly.pdbx_seq_one_letter_code
_entity_poly.pdbx_strand_id
1 'polypeptide(L)'
;MGNPTADQPLYEEIPLKRVTLRRVLDIIVVFLQLSLLVYRFFNLNSHGFTWLLAFLCELWFTLDWILTLCIMWTPIDYKTHPDHLIKQVAELPAVDMFVTTADPVLEQGC
;
A
#
# COMPACT_ATOMS: atom_id res chain seq x y z
N MET A 1 -15.54 34.79 22.80
CA MET A 1 -16.63 34.11 22.07
C MET A 1 -15.97 33.24 21.03
N GLY A 2 -15.73 31.96 21.35
CA GLY A 2 -15.01 31.03 20.45
C GLY A 2 -15.86 30.71 19.23
N ASN A 3 -15.27 30.77 18.04
CA ASN A 3 -15.94 30.49 16.78
C ASN A 3 -16.24 28.96 16.70
N PRO A 4 -17.50 28.52 16.59
CA PRO A 4 -17.88 27.10 16.63
C PRO A 4 -17.47 26.28 15.38
N THR A 5 -16.58 26.80 14.52
CA THR A 5 -16.10 26.15 13.29
C THR A 5 -14.63 25.67 13.36
N ALA A 6 -13.99 25.78 14.53
CA ALA A 6 -12.58 25.44 14.70
C ALA A 6 -12.30 23.92 14.83
N ASP A 7 -13.34 23.10 15.00
CA ASP A 7 -13.18 21.69 15.38
C ASP A 7 -13.29 20.71 14.21
N GLN A 8 -13.38 21.19 12.96
CA GLN A 8 -13.59 20.34 11.81
C GLN A 8 -12.26 19.81 11.25
N PRO A 9 -12.07 18.48 11.15
CA PRO A 9 -10.79 17.91 10.72
C PRO A 9 -10.48 18.25 9.26
N LEU A 10 -9.25 18.66 9.00
CA LEU A 10 -8.73 19.00 7.66
C LEU A 10 -8.52 17.76 6.77
N TYR A 11 -8.25 16.63 7.42
CA TYR A 11 -8.07 15.32 6.82
C TYR A 11 -8.89 14.30 7.61
N GLU A 12 -9.54 13.39 6.91
CA GLU A 12 -10.25 12.27 7.54
C GLU A 12 -9.73 10.95 6.94
N GLU A 13 -9.39 10.01 7.82
CA GLU A 13 -9.00 8.66 7.43
C GLU A 13 -10.28 7.84 7.21
N ILE A 14 -10.60 7.52 5.95
CA ILE A 14 -11.80 6.74 5.63
C ILE A 14 -11.39 5.31 5.28
N PRO A 15 -11.86 4.28 6.01
CA PRO A 15 -11.60 2.90 5.64
C PRO A 15 -12.39 2.53 4.38
N LEU A 16 -11.71 2.47 3.23
CA LEU A 16 -12.30 1.94 2.00
C LEU A 16 -12.60 0.44 2.15
N LYS A 17 -13.89 0.07 2.06
CA LYS A 17 -14.37 -1.33 2.11
C LYS A 17 -13.68 -2.26 1.08
N ARG A 18 -13.26 -1.72 -0.07
CA ARG A 18 -12.53 -2.47 -1.12
C ARG A 18 -11.11 -2.87 -0.69
N VAL A 19 -10.47 -2.05 0.14
CA VAL A 19 -9.13 -2.33 0.70
C VAL A 19 -9.20 -3.49 1.70
N THR A 20 -10.24 -3.54 2.53
CA THR A 20 -10.45 -4.64 3.49
C THR A 20 -10.60 -5.99 2.79
N LEU A 21 -11.38 -6.07 1.71
CA LEU A 21 -11.53 -7.33 0.94
C LEU A 21 -10.20 -7.79 0.34
N ARG A 22 -9.43 -6.86 -0.24
CA ARG A 22 -8.10 -7.17 -0.80
C ARG A 22 -7.15 -7.72 0.28
N ARG A 23 -7.09 -7.07 1.45
CA ARG A 23 -6.29 -7.54 2.59
C ARG A 23 -6.68 -8.95 3.04
N VAL A 24 -7.98 -9.25 3.11
CA VAL A 24 -8.46 -10.59 3.49
C VAL A 24 -8.02 -11.64 2.47
N LEU A 25 -8.14 -11.35 1.17
CA LEU A 25 -7.66 -12.25 0.12
C LEU A 25 -6.15 -12.49 0.23
N ASP A 26 -5.37 -11.43 0.41
CA ASP A 26 -3.91 -11.55 0.52
C ASP A 26 -3.53 -12.42 1.73
N ILE A 27 -4.19 -12.25 2.89
CA ILE A 27 -4.00 -13.09 4.10
C ILE A 27 -4.36 -14.55 3.83
N ILE A 28 -5.48 -14.83 3.16
CA ILE A 28 -5.89 -16.20 2.82
C ILE A 28 -4.84 -16.88 1.95
N VAL A 29 -4.28 -16.18 0.96
CA VAL A 29 -3.23 -16.71 0.08
C VAL A 29 -1.96 -17.03 0.88
N VAL A 30 -1.51 -16.16 1.80
CA VAL A 30 -0.35 -16.46 2.68
C VAL A 30 -0.60 -17.73 3.48
N PHE A 31 -1.80 -17.84 4.07
CA PHE A 31 -2.14 -18.97 4.93
C PHE A 31 -2.13 -20.28 4.16
N LEU A 32 -2.69 -20.28 2.95
CA LEU A 32 -2.65 -21.44 2.05
C LEU A 32 -1.21 -21.83 1.72
N GLN A 33 -0.37 -20.86 1.38
CA GLN A 33 1.03 -21.09 1.02
C GLN A 33 1.84 -21.64 2.19
N LEU A 34 1.64 -21.07 3.39
CA LEU A 34 2.29 -21.54 4.62
C LEU A 34 1.85 -22.97 4.96
N SER A 35 0.56 -23.28 4.82
CA SER A 35 0.03 -24.63 5.04
C SER A 35 0.68 -25.66 4.09
N LEU A 36 0.79 -25.32 2.81
CA LEU A 36 1.48 -26.16 1.82
C LEU A 36 2.96 -26.35 2.16
N LEU A 37 3.64 -25.28 2.59
CA LEU A 37 5.04 -25.33 2.97
C LEU A 37 5.27 -26.20 4.20
N VAL A 38 4.40 -26.14 5.21
CA VAL A 38 4.45 -26.99 6.41
C VAL A 38 4.18 -28.45 6.06
N TYR A 39 3.14 -28.72 5.25
CA TYR A 39 2.86 -30.06 4.75
C TYR A 39 4.08 -30.65 4.03
N ARG A 40 4.73 -29.83 3.19
CA ARG A 40 5.97 -30.23 2.52
C ARG A 40 7.07 -30.47 3.56
N PHE A 41 7.34 -29.55 4.46
CA PHE A 41 8.38 -29.73 5.47
C PHE A 41 8.29 -31.08 6.23
N PHE A 42 7.08 -31.53 6.59
CA PHE A 42 6.89 -32.83 7.25
C PHE A 42 7.13 -34.05 6.35
N ASN A 43 6.89 -33.95 5.04
CA ASN A 43 7.06 -35.05 4.09
C ASN A 43 8.41 -34.96 3.32
N LEU A 44 9.30 -34.05 3.73
CA LEU A 44 10.64 -33.84 3.17
C LEU A 44 11.54 -35.08 3.31
N ASN A 45 11.34 -35.87 4.37
CA ASN A 45 12.18 -37.02 4.68
C ASN A 45 11.99 -38.23 3.72
N SER A 46 10.95 -38.20 2.88
CA SER A 46 10.55 -39.33 2.03
C SER A 46 11.06 -39.21 0.58
N HIS A 47 11.41 -38.01 0.13
CA HIS A 47 11.53 -37.73 -1.31
C HIS A 47 12.76 -36.86 -1.62
N GLY A 48 13.51 -37.26 -2.66
CA GLY A 48 14.84 -36.73 -3.01
C GLY A 48 14.88 -35.29 -3.57
N PHE A 49 15.88 -35.00 -4.41
CA PHE A 49 16.27 -33.62 -4.81
C PHE A 49 15.13 -32.78 -5.42
N THR A 50 14.24 -33.38 -6.21
CA THR A 50 13.08 -32.69 -6.79
C THR A 50 12.17 -32.07 -5.73
N TRP A 51 12.08 -32.73 -4.58
CA TRP A 51 11.22 -32.33 -3.48
C TRP A 51 11.83 -31.17 -2.68
N LEU A 52 13.16 -31.14 -2.55
CA LEU A 52 13.92 -30.00 -2.03
C LEU A 52 13.79 -28.77 -2.93
N LEU A 53 13.93 -28.93 -4.25
CA LEU A 53 13.81 -27.82 -5.19
C LEU A 53 12.40 -27.22 -5.16
N ALA A 54 11.38 -28.07 -5.08
CA ALA A 54 10.01 -27.60 -4.93
C ALA A 54 9.81 -26.88 -3.59
N PHE A 55 10.35 -27.41 -2.48
CA PHE A 55 10.32 -26.72 -1.19
C PHE A 55 10.97 -25.33 -1.22
N LEU A 56 12.13 -25.19 -1.87
CA LEU A 56 12.83 -23.91 -2.06
C LEU A 56 11.98 -22.90 -2.87
N CYS A 57 11.32 -23.36 -3.93
CA CYS A 57 10.43 -22.52 -4.74
C CYS A 57 9.23 -22.00 -3.91
N GLU A 58 8.60 -22.89 -3.14
CA GLU A 58 7.46 -22.53 -2.27
C GLU A 58 7.90 -21.57 -1.15
N LEU A 59 9.10 -21.77 -0.59
CA LEU A 59 9.68 -20.89 0.43
C LEU A 59 9.89 -19.48 -0.13
N TRP A 60 10.48 -19.38 -1.33
CA TRP A 60 10.70 -18.11 -2.00
C TRP A 60 9.38 -17.37 -2.25
N PHE A 61 8.37 -18.06 -2.80
CA PHE A 61 7.05 -17.47 -3.03
C PHE A 61 6.38 -17.00 -1.74
N THR A 62 6.50 -17.78 -0.65
CA THR A 62 5.99 -17.39 0.66
C THR A 62 6.67 -16.11 1.17
N LEU A 63 7.99 -15.98 0.99
CA LEU A 63 8.75 -14.80 1.38
C LEU A 63 8.35 -13.55 0.57
N ASP A 64 8.24 -13.66 -0.74
CA ASP A 64 7.79 -12.56 -1.61
C ASP A 64 6.38 -12.09 -1.23
N TRP A 65 5.50 -13.03 -0.89
CA TRP A 65 4.13 -12.73 -0.48
C TRP A 65 4.06 -12.06 0.89
N ILE A 66 4.88 -12.50 1.86
CA ILE A 66 5.02 -11.84 3.17
C ILE A 66 5.58 -10.43 3.02
N LEU A 67 6.61 -10.22 2.19
CA LEU A 67 7.16 -8.89 1.92
C LEU A 67 6.11 -7.97 1.30
N THR A 68 5.34 -8.49 0.34
CA THR A 68 4.23 -7.76 -0.27
C THR A 68 3.18 -7.36 0.76
N LEU A 69 2.81 -8.25 1.69
CA LEU A 69 1.96 -7.88 2.82
C LEU A 69 2.59 -6.76 3.65
N CYS A 70 3.84 -6.89 4.08
CA CYS A 70 4.49 -5.87 4.90
C CYS A 70 4.45 -4.48 4.26
N ILE A 71 4.68 -4.39 2.94
CA ILE A 71 4.60 -3.13 2.19
C ILE A 71 3.15 -2.63 2.10
N MET A 72 2.20 -3.54 1.83
CA MET A 72 0.78 -3.20 1.63
C MET A 72 -0.02 -3.00 2.93
N TRP A 73 0.54 -3.30 4.11
CA TRP A 73 -0.14 -3.13 5.40
C TRP A 73 -0.12 -1.70 5.95
N THR A 74 0.48 -0.76 5.21
CA THR A 74 0.38 0.68 5.48
C THR A 74 -0.52 1.45 4.50
N PRO A 75 -1.79 1.06 4.20
CA PRO A 75 -2.66 1.92 3.43
C PRO A 75 -3.19 3.02 4.35
N ILE A 76 -2.51 4.15 4.32
CA ILE A 76 -3.09 5.38 4.84
C ILE A 76 -3.78 6.04 3.66
N ASP A 77 -5.10 6.00 3.66
CA ASP A 77 -5.92 6.68 2.67
C ASP A 77 -6.35 8.01 3.27
N TYR A 78 -5.88 9.10 2.67
CA TYR A 78 -6.11 10.45 3.16
C TYR A 78 -7.19 11.11 2.32
N LYS A 79 -8.35 11.37 2.91
CA LYS A 79 -9.32 12.27 2.28
C LYS A 79 -9.11 13.69 2.78
N THR A 80 -8.62 14.55 1.90
CA THR A 80 -8.40 15.97 2.20
C THR A 80 -9.66 16.78 1.92
N HIS A 81 -10.03 17.69 2.84
CA HIS A 81 -11.18 18.59 2.69
C HIS A 81 -10.72 20.04 2.45
N PRO A 82 -10.43 20.45 1.19
CA PRO A 82 -9.91 21.78 0.89
C PRO A 82 -10.91 22.91 1.21
N ASP A 83 -12.22 22.61 1.21
CA ASP A 83 -13.27 23.59 1.52
C ASP A 83 -13.22 24.09 2.97
N HIS A 84 -12.67 23.29 3.89
CA HIS A 84 -12.49 23.67 5.28
C HIS A 84 -11.22 24.50 5.47
N LEU A 85 -10.18 24.20 4.68
CA LEU A 85 -8.91 24.94 4.67
C LEU A 85 -9.13 26.41 4.26
N ILE A 86 -9.90 26.66 3.19
CA ILE A 86 -10.18 28.01 2.69
C ILE A 86 -10.98 28.85 3.70
N LYS A 87 -11.80 28.20 4.54
CA LYS A 87 -12.61 28.89 5.57
C LYS A 87 -11.84 29.18 6.86
N GLN A 88 -10.82 28.38 7.18
CA GLN A 88 -10.02 28.54 8.40
C GLN A 88 -8.77 29.40 8.19
N VAL A 89 -8.22 29.47 6.98
CA VAL A 89 -6.97 30.16 6.68
C VAL A 89 -7.25 31.39 5.82
N ALA A 90 -6.95 32.58 6.36
CA ALA A 90 -7.16 33.86 5.67
C ALA A 90 -6.06 34.18 4.62
N GLU A 91 -4.84 33.69 4.82
CA GLU A 91 -3.71 33.83 3.89
C GLU A 91 -3.01 32.50 3.67
N LEU A 92 -2.92 32.04 2.41
CA LEU A 92 -2.19 30.84 2.03
C LEU A 92 -0.68 31.11 1.95
N PRO A 93 0.18 30.16 2.35
CA PRO A 93 1.62 30.30 2.17
C PRO A 93 1.97 30.40 0.67
N ALA A 94 3.02 31.16 0.36
CA ALA A 94 3.55 31.22 -1.00
C ALA A 94 4.02 29.82 -1.44
N VAL A 95 3.61 29.40 -2.65
CA VAL A 95 3.95 28.10 -3.25
C VAL A 95 4.81 28.35 -4.48
N ASP A 96 6.03 27.79 -4.49
CA ASP A 96 6.90 27.82 -5.66
C ASP A 96 6.61 26.62 -6.56
N MET A 97 6.30 26.89 -7.84
CA MET A 97 6.14 25.87 -8.86
C MET A 97 7.40 25.79 -9.71
N PHE A 98 8.18 24.72 -9.54
CA PHE A 98 9.34 24.45 -10.39
C PHE A 98 8.90 23.76 -11.68
N VAL A 99 9.09 24.43 -12.82
CA VAL A 99 8.90 23.84 -14.15
C VAL A 99 10.26 23.52 -14.73
N THR A 100 10.59 22.23 -14.79
CA THR A 100 11.81 21.75 -15.44
C THR A 100 11.46 21.26 -16.85
N THR A 101 11.93 21.96 -17.89
CA THR A 101 11.95 21.45 -19.27
C THR A 101 13.38 21.07 -19.61
N ALA A 102 13.56 19.88 -20.20
CA ALA A 102 14.88 19.37 -20.56
C ALA A 102 15.34 19.83 -21.96
N ASP A 103 14.40 20.13 -22.87
CA ASP A 103 14.69 20.61 -24.23
C ASP A 103 13.47 21.29 -24.88
N PRO A 104 13.50 22.63 -25.11
CA PRO A 104 12.38 23.36 -25.68
C PRO A 104 12.14 23.13 -27.18
N VAL A 105 13.01 22.40 -27.89
CA VAL A 105 12.83 22.09 -29.33
C VAL A 105 12.08 20.76 -29.51
N LEU A 106 12.28 19.79 -28.61
CA LEU A 106 11.63 18.48 -28.66
C LEU A 106 10.25 18.48 -27.98
N GLU A 107 10.01 19.39 -27.04
CA GLU A 107 8.76 19.52 -26.27
C GLU A 107 7.85 20.64 -26.80
N GLN A 108 7.98 21.04 -28.08
CA GLN A 108 7.07 22.04 -28.65
C GLN A 108 5.68 21.42 -28.80
N GLY A 109 4.75 21.89 -27.96
CA GLY A 109 3.34 21.53 -28.02
C GLY A 109 2.80 21.77 -29.43
N CYS A 110 2.26 20.70 -30.02
CA CYS A 110 1.41 20.79 -31.19
C CYS A 110 0.15 21.61 -30.88
#